data_AF-A0AA39HX70-F1
#
_entry.id   AF-A0AA39HX70-F1
#
_cell.length_a   1.000
_cell.length_b   1.000
_cell.length_c   1.000
_cell.angle_alpha   90.00
_cell.angle_beta   90.00
_cell.angle_gamma   90.00
#
_symmetry.space_group_name_H-M   'P 1'
#
loop_
_entity.id
_entity.type
_entity.pdbx_description
1 polymer ?
#
loop_
_entity_poly.entity_id
_entity_poly.type
_entity_poly.pdbx_seq_one_letter_code
_entity_poly.pdbx_strand_id
1 'polypeptide(L)'
;MEEYRCRMNAKVDVEHRSSDDDEMNRTGSAPEILSDQEDQWDSGSEDSSTIASDYDSEDFNSGEEFDEDHTAVALADKGGEPKSERSTPPNQDLCTSEKLSTWKVRLSRPHNILIPIIECAVCKTTIKGRWYFRRRQVASHEKLRISCVMEGCTSQIQENVVCRHLQNVHNTTRKALSAKQENKLKARIAEYAQATAKYELKYFHPSSLDSVAKSPRCLKCGQRAIFLTSRRDHVAKHINLKLPCAFEGCSHSSGFSTMFAHLRSQHNVFISTLRKTESDRYKKEKMGFEAIVDARMNEFFL
;
A
#
# COMPACT_ATOMS: atom_id res chain seq x y z
N MET A 1 36.84 32.38 4.87
CA MET A 1 36.83 31.43 6.00
C MET A 1 36.20 32.15 7.18
N GLU A 2 34.87 32.26 7.16
CA GLU A 2 34.08 32.89 8.22
C GLU A 2 33.33 31.80 8.97
N GLU A 3 33.72 31.63 10.24
CA GLU A 3 33.08 30.74 11.20
C GLU A 3 31.81 31.38 11.75
N TYR A 4 30.64 30.81 11.45
CA TYR A 4 29.41 31.12 12.17
C TYR A 4 29.00 29.94 13.07
N ARG A 5 29.42 30.07 14.33
CA ARG A 5 28.87 29.36 15.50
C ARG A 5 27.42 29.79 15.70
N CYS A 6 26.47 28.85 15.65
CA CYS A 6 25.13 29.07 16.19
C CYS A 6 24.91 28.12 17.37
N ARG A 7 24.81 28.73 18.56
CA ARG A 7 24.56 28.08 19.85
C ARG A 7 23.13 27.54 19.91
N MET A 8 22.98 26.33 20.43
CA MET A 8 21.73 25.84 21.00
C MET A 8 21.41 26.57 22.31
N ASN A 9 20.13 26.81 22.58
CA ASN A 9 19.44 26.47 23.83
C ASN A 9 18.09 27.20 23.90
N ALA A 10 17.00 26.44 23.95
CA ALA A 10 15.77 26.88 24.60
C ALA A 10 15.21 25.67 25.36
N LYS A 11 15.36 25.73 26.69
CA LYS A 11 14.70 24.83 27.65
C LYS A 11 13.21 25.15 27.63
N VAL A 12 12.38 24.11 27.56
CA VAL A 12 10.95 24.22 27.80
C VAL A 12 10.72 23.64 29.19
N ASP A 13 10.32 24.51 30.11
CA ASP A 13 9.94 24.15 31.47
C ASP A 13 8.58 23.43 31.42
N VAL A 14 8.54 22.24 32.04
CA VAL A 14 7.36 21.41 32.21
C VAL A 14 6.72 21.78 33.54
N GLU A 15 5.58 22.46 33.50
CA GLU A 15 4.75 22.67 34.68
C GLU A 15 3.91 21.44 34.96
N HIS A 16 4.19 20.81 36.10
CA HIS A 16 3.50 19.69 36.69
C HIS A 16 2.27 20.21 37.44
N ARG A 17 1.06 19.93 36.94
CA ARG A 17 -0.20 20.17 37.66
C ARG A 17 -0.67 18.87 38.30
N SER A 18 -0.44 18.79 39.61
CA SER A 18 -1.13 17.88 40.53
C SER A 18 -2.51 18.46 40.87
N SER A 19 -3.56 17.66 40.69
CA SER A 19 -4.82 17.86 41.39
C SER A 19 -5.28 16.54 41.97
N ASP A 20 -5.32 16.57 43.29
CA ASP A 20 -5.87 15.59 44.21
C ASP A 20 -7.40 15.50 44.11
N ASP A 21 -7.91 14.47 44.80
CA ASP A 21 -9.25 14.33 45.39
C ASP A 21 -10.43 13.99 44.47
N ASP A 22 -10.91 12.74 44.56
CA ASP A 22 -12.25 12.51 45.11
C ASP A 22 -12.45 11.06 45.56
N GLU A 23 -12.45 10.91 46.87
CA GLU A 23 -12.86 9.77 47.67
C GLU A 23 -14.40 9.76 47.76
N MET A 24 -15.10 8.76 47.21
CA MET A 24 -16.45 8.41 47.67
C MET A 24 -16.66 6.91 47.80
N ASN A 25 -16.60 6.54 49.07
CA ASN A 25 -17.06 5.36 49.76
C ASN A 25 -18.55 5.05 49.47
N ARG A 26 -18.91 3.80 49.14
CA ARG A 26 -20.23 3.22 49.47
C ARG A 26 -20.21 1.69 49.47
N THR A 27 -20.16 1.20 50.70
CA THR A 27 -20.55 -0.11 51.23
C THR A 27 -21.92 -0.61 50.74
N GLY A 28 -22.08 -1.93 50.58
CA GLY A 28 -23.40 -2.57 50.61
C GLY A 28 -23.53 -4.00 50.07
N SER A 29 -23.12 -4.98 50.89
CA SER A 29 -23.73 -6.30 51.08
C SER A 29 -23.66 -7.41 50.01
N ALA A 30 -23.09 -8.53 50.47
CA ALA A 30 -23.13 -9.89 49.89
C ALA A 30 -24.53 -10.53 49.97
N PRO A 31 -24.74 -11.71 49.33
CA PRO A 31 -24.41 -12.94 50.03
C PRO A 31 -23.69 -14.02 49.19
N GLU A 32 -23.11 -14.93 49.96
CA GLU A 32 -22.38 -16.14 49.65
C GLU A 32 -23.03 -17.05 48.60
N ILE A 33 -22.21 -17.56 47.65
CA ILE A 33 -22.33 -18.93 47.16
C ILE A 33 -20.90 -19.49 47.00
N LEU A 34 -20.68 -20.59 47.72
CA LEU A 34 -19.51 -21.46 47.77
C LEU A 34 -19.25 -22.23 46.46
N SER A 35 -18.07 -22.84 46.42
CA SER A 35 -17.53 -23.84 45.47
C SER A 35 -16.89 -23.29 44.19
N ASP A 36 -15.75 -23.76 43.71
CA ASP A 36 -14.68 -24.59 44.26
C ASP A 36 -13.52 -24.47 43.26
N GLN A 37 -12.31 -24.61 43.78
CA GLN A 37 -11.13 -25.17 43.12
C GLN A 37 -10.24 -24.30 42.24
N GLU A 38 -8.98 -24.34 42.67
CA GLU A 38 -7.81 -23.61 42.27
C GLU A 38 -7.13 -24.36 41.11
N ASP A 39 -6.88 -23.68 39.99
CA ASP A 39 -5.83 -24.08 39.06
C ASP A 39 -4.86 -22.91 38.88
N GLN A 40 -3.80 -23.03 39.66
CA GLN A 40 -2.61 -22.21 39.73
C GLN A 40 -1.79 -22.40 38.45
N TRP A 41 -1.86 -21.44 37.52
CA TRP A 41 -0.94 -21.38 36.37
C TRP A 41 0.17 -20.39 36.70
N ASP A 42 1.26 -20.97 37.18
CA ASP A 42 2.52 -20.32 37.49
C ASP A 42 3.16 -19.74 36.21
N SER A 43 3.72 -18.55 36.38
CA SER A 43 4.35 -17.74 35.35
C SER A 43 5.85 -18.04 35.32
N GLY A 44 6.39 -18.36 34.15
CA GLY A 44 7.84 -18.43 34.02
C GLY A 44 8.33 -18.75 32.62
N SER A 45 8.62 -17.71 31.83
CA SER A 45 9.99 -17.42 31.39
C SER A 45 9.98 -16.37 30.28
N GLU A 46 10.69 -15.29 30.56
CA GLU A 46 11.02 -14.20 29.66
C GLU A 46 12.09 -14.69 28.67
N ASP A 47 11.80 -14.67 27.37
CA ASP A 47 12.83 -14.52 26.36
C ASP A 47 12.32 -13.59 25.25
N SER A 48 12.72 -12.33 25.41
CA SER A 48 12.48 -11.22 24.52
C SER A 48 13.28 -11.40 23.24
N SER A 49 12.68 -12.05 22.25
CA SER A 49 13.15 -12.02 20.86
C SER A 49 12.20 -11.16 20.05
N THR A 50 12.63 -9.93 19.78
CA THR A 50 12.01 -9.00 18.82
C THR A 50 12.01 -9.62 17.42
N ILE A 51 10.98 -10.40 17.13
CA ILE A 51 10.61 -10.76 15.75
C ILE A 51 9.95 -9.52 15.16
N ALA A 52 10.64 -8.90 14.20
CA ALA A 52 10.05 -7.89 13.34
C ALA A 52 8.89 -8.54 12.57
N SER A 53 7.67 -8.36 13.07
CA SER A 53 6.46 -8.79 12.39
C SER A 53 6.27 -7.89 11.18
N ASP A 54 6.61 -8.43 10.00
CA ASP A 54 6.24 -7.92 8.69
C ASP A 54 4.71 -7.93 8.56
N TYR A 55 4.06 -6.93 9.15
CA TYR A 55 2.66 -6.62 8.88
C TYR A 55 2.58 -6.10 7.44
N ASP A 56 2.27 -7.00 6.52
CA ASP A 56 1.75 -6.70 5.19
C ASP A 56 0.41 -5.94 5.39
N SER A 57 0.50 -4.62 5.55
CA SER A 57 -0.65 -3.73 5.44
C SER A 57 -1.12 -3.72 3.99
N GLU A 58 -1.90 -4.74 3.62
CA GLU A 58 -2.69 -4.73 2.39
C GLU A 58 -3.90 -3.79 2.56
N ASP A 59 -3.63 -2.49 2.73
CA ASP A 59 -4.60 -1.44 2.43
C ASP A 59 -4.69 -1.30 0.91
N PHE A 60 -5.35 -2.28 0.29
CA PHE A 60 -5.74 -2.26 -1.11
C PHE A 60 -6.99 -1.37 -1.27
N ASN A 61 -6.87 -0.09 -0.93
CA ASN A 61 -7.86 0.91 -1.33
C ASN A 61 -7.50 1.43 -2.73
N SER A 62 -7.61 0.57 -3.74
CA SER A 62 -7.63 0.97 -5.13
C SER A 62 -9.03 1.45 -5.47
N GLY A 63 -9.35 2.69 -5.08
CA GLY A 63 -10.43 3.45 -5.68
C GLY A 63 -10.08 3.80 -7.13
N GLU A 64 -10.08 2.81 -8.02
CA GLU A 64 -10.32 3.03 -9.44
C GLU A 64 -11.85 3.10 -9.59
N GLU A 65 -12.40 4.30 -9.46
CA GLU A 65 -13.75 4.61 -9.91
C GLU A 65 -13.76 4.40 -11.43
N PHE A 66 -14.54 3.42 -11.87
CA PHE A 66 -14.80 3.13 -13.26
C PHE A 66 -15.79 4.20 -13.75
N ASP A 67 -15.30 5.18 -14.51
CA ASP A 67 -16.17 6.14 -15.17
C ASP A 67 -17.02 5.39 -16.22
N GLU A 68 -18.28 5.10 -15.87
CA GLU A 68 -19.29 4.65 -16.82
C GLU A 68 -19.68 5.83 -17.72
N ASP A 69 -19.04 5.88 -18.89
CA ASP A 69 -19.39 6.77 -20.00
C ASP A 69 -20.73 6.33 -20.62
N HIS A 70 -21.80 7.04 -20.25
CA HIS A 70 -23.07 6.97 -20.97
C HIS A 70 -23.07 7.96 -22.12
N THR A 71 -22.86 7.43 -23.32
CA THR A 71 -22.91 8.16 -24.58
C THR A 71 -24.35 8.45 -25.05
N ALA A 72 -24.58 9.72 -25.40
CA ALA A 72 -25.43 10.29 -26.45
C ALA A 72 -26.97 10.35 -26.30
N VAL A 73 -27.47 11.59 -26.33
CA VAL A 73 -28.53 11.97 -27.29
C VAL A 73 -28.20 13.31 -27.96
N ALA A 74 -28.49 13.37 -29.25
CA ALA A 74 -28.09 14.38 -30.22
C ALA A 74 -28.82 15.72 -30.08
N LEU A 75 -28.11 16.81 -30.39
CA LEU A 75 -28.72 18.02 -30.95
C LEU A 75 -27.85 18.56 -32.09
N ALA A 76 -28.48 18.69 -33.25
CA ALA A 76 -27.97 19.39 -34.41
C ALA A 76 -28.13 20.91 -34.18
N ASP A 77 -27.09 21.71 -34.44
CA ASP A 77 -27.30 23.07 -34.92
C ASP A 77 -26.08 23.62 -35.70
N LYS A 78 -26.40 24.63 -36.50
CA LYS A 78 -25.78 25.13 -37.72
C LYS A 78 -24.49 25.92 -37.53
N GLY A 79 -23.63 25.82 -38.56
CA GLY A 79 -23.17 26.96 -39.36
C GLY A 79 -22.14 27.94 -38.76
N GLY A 80 -21.03 28.11 -39.49
CA GLY A 80 -20.21 29.32 -39.41
C GLY A 80 -18.71 29.09 -39.52
N GLU A 81 -18.17 29.10 -40.74
CA GLU A 81 -16.75 29.37 -40.99
C GLU A 81 -16.41 30.81 -40.54
N PRO A 82 -15.21 31.02 -39.97
CA PRO A 82 -14.33 31.97 -40.63
C PRO A 82 -12.87 31.49 -40.71
N LYS A 83 -12.30 31.69 -41.91
CA LYS A 83 -10.87 31.60 -42.19
C LYS A 83 -10.12 32.64 -41.34
N SER A 84 -9.17 32.18 -40.54
CA SER A 84 -8.17 33.04 -39.90
C SER A 84 -6.80 32.47 -40.18
N GLU A 85 -6.08 33.16 -41.07
CA GLU A 85 -4.67 32.98 -41.36
C GLU A 85 -3.87 33.26 -40.09
N ARG A 86 -3.16 32.26 -39.57
CA ARG A 86 -2.17 32.44 -38.52
C ARG A 86 -0.84 31.85 -38.96
N SER A 87 0.11 32.76 -39.09
CA SER A 87 1.49 32.59 -39.49
C SER A 87 2.23 31.54 -38.66
N THR A 88 2.93 30.65 -39.36
CA THR A 88 3.88 29.68 -38.82
C THR A 88 5.21 30.38 -38.51
N PRO A 89 5.73 30.33 -37.26
CA PRO A 89 7.12 30.69 -36.99
C PRO A 89 8.07 29.53 -37.33
N PRO A 90 9.32 29.84 -37.72
CA PRO A 90 10.26 28.87 -38.23
C PRO A 90 10.90 28.05 -37.10
N ASN A 91 10.98 26.74 -37.37
CA ASN A 91 12.13 25.88 -37.18
C ASN A 91 13.08 26.20 -36.00
N GLN A 92 12.94 25.44 -34.91
CA GLN A 92 14.06 25.15 -34.00
C GLN A 92 14.26 23.64 -33.96
N ASP A 93 15.29 23.25 -34.70
CA ASP A 93 15.96 21.98 -34.67
C ASP A 93 16.64 21.70 -33.32
N LEU A 94 16.77 20.40 -33.02
CA LEU A 94 17.77 19.76 -32.14
C LEU A 94 17.54 19.75 -30.61
N CYS A 95 16.86 18.70 -30.14
CA CYS A 95 17.35 17.93 -29.00
C CYS A 95 17.08 16.44 -29.22
N THR A 96 18.05 15.75 -29.81
CA THR A 96 18.08 14.30 -30.03
C THR A 96 18.05 13.54 -28.70
N SER A 97 16.86 13.18 -28.23
CA SER A 97 16.62 12.26 -27.10
C SER A 97 16.23 10.84 -27.55
N GLU A 98 16.72 10.40 -28.71
CA GLU A 98 16.41 9.07 -29.27
C GLU A 98 17.05 7.87 -28.54
N LYS A 99 17.76 8.08 -27.42
CA LYS A 99 18.41 6.97 -26.67
C LYS A 99 17.65 6.47 -25.44
N LEU A 100 16.42 6.92 -25.18
CA LEU A 100 15.57 6.42 -24.09
C LEU A 100 14.20 5.87 -24.55
N SER A 101 13.94 5.82 -25.86
CA SER A 101 12.66 5.38 -26.43
C SER A 101 12.50 3.86 -26.57
N THR A 102 13.56 3.06 -26.37
CA THR A 102 13.54 1.60 -26.60
C THR A 102 12.85 0.76 -25.51
N TRP A 103 12.39 1.37 -24.41
CA TRP A 103 11.71 0.63 -23.32
C TRP A 103 10.18 0.77 -23.37
N LYS A 104 9.62 1.47 -24.37
CA LYS A 104 8.17 1.48 -24.66
C LYS A 104 7.74 0.22 -25.42
N VAL A 105 8.22 -0.95 -25.00
CA VAL A 105 7.51 -2.20 -25.33
C VAL A 105 6.18 -2.12 -24.59
N ARG A 106 5.10 -1.84 -25.31
CA ARG A 106 3.72 -2.04 -24.86
C ARG A 106 3.57 -3.53 -24.51
N LEU A 107 3.93 -3.89 -23.29
CA LEU A 107 3.51 -5.13 -22.67
C LEU A 107 2.00 -4.98 -22.43
N SER A 108 1.19 -5.38 -23.42
CA SER A 108 -0.22 -5.69 -23.24
C SER A 108 -0.35 -6.51 -21.98
N ARG A 109 -0.93 -5.96 -20.90
CA ARG A 109 -0.82 -6.49 -19.53
C ARG A 109 -1.40 -7.92 -19.45
N PRO A 110 -0.61 -9.03 -19.44
CA PRO A 110 -1.13 -10.24 -18.82
C PRO A 110 -1.23 -9.97 -17.32
N HIS A 111 -2.36 -10.26 -16.68
CA HIS A 111 -2.58 -10.06 -15.25
C HIS A 111 -1.67 -10.90 -14.31
N ASN A 112 -0.64 -11.55 -14.85
CA ASN A 112 0.33 -12.39 -14.15
C ASN A 112 1.78 -11.99 -14.48
N ILE A 113 2.08 -10.70 -14.62
CA ILE A 113 3.47 -10.24 -14.75
C ILE A 113 4.17 -10.56 -13.43
N LEU A 114 5.15 -11.44 -13.49
CA LEU A 114 6.07 -11.71 -12.39
C LEU A 114 6.58 -10.38 -11.88
N ILE A 115 6.29 -10.08 -10.62
CA ILE A 115 6.85 -8.93 -9.95
C ILE A 115 8.34 -9.22 -9.76
N PRO A 116 9.25 -8.51 -10.46
CA PRO A 116 10.67 -8.71 -10.22
C PRO A 116 10.97 -8.30 -8.78
N ILE A 117 11.70 -9.16 -8.09
CA ILE A 117 12.32 -8.85 -6.82
C ILE A 117 13.70 -8.29 -7.17
N ILE A 118 13.94 -7.03 -6.82
CA ILE A 118 15.16 -6.31 -7.20
C ILE A 118 15.82 -5.80 -5.93
N GLU A 119 17.11 -6.07 -5.78
CA GLU A 119 17.90 -5.63 -4.63
C GLU A 119 18.61 -4.30 -4.94
N CYS A 120 18.60 -3.37 -3.98
CA CYS A 120 19.38 -2.14 -4.11
C CYS A 120 20.88 -2.44 -3.95
N ALA A 121 21.68 -2.05 -4.94
CA ALA A 121 23.13 -2.27 -4.97
C ALA A 121 23.86 -1.67 -3.75
N VAL A 122 23.33 -0.58 -3.19
CA VAL A 122 23.95 0.18 -2.10
C VAL A 122 23.53 -0.32 -0.72
N CYS A 123 22.23 -0.34 -0.41
CA CYS A 123 21.75 -0.69 0.93
C CYS A 123 21.28 -2.14 1.08
N LYS A 124 21.35 -2.95 0.01
CA LYS A 124 20.94 -4.36 0.01
C LYS A 124 19.46 -4.60 0.36
N THR A 125 18.64 -3.54 0.35
CA THR A 125 17.20 -3.66 0.57
C THR A 125 16.55 -4.30 -0.64
N THR A 126 15.86 -5.41 -0.41
CA THR A 126 15.08 -6.12 -1.40
C THR A 126 13.74 -5.42 -1.64
N ILE A 127 13.49 -5.00 -2.87
CA ILE A 127 12.27 -4.30 -3.28
C ILE A 127 11.47 -5.21 -4.19
N LYS A 128 10.28 -5.58 -3.73
CA LYS A 128 9.29 -6.26 -4.55
C LYS A 128 8.55 -5.22 -5.40
N GLY A 129 8.45 -5.42 -6.71
CA GLY A 129 7.31 -4.85 -7.43
C GLY A 129 7.57 -3.63 -8.30
N ARG A 130 6.54 -2.78 -8.27
CA ARG A 130 6.27 -1.73 -9.22
C ARG A 130 7.40 -0.69 -9.21
N TRP A 131 7.57 -0.04 -10.36
CA TRP A 131 8.50 1.08 -10.55
C TRP A 131 8.49 2.12 -9.42
N TYR A 132 7.31 2.38 -8.85
CA TYR A 132 7.10 3.31 -7.74
C TYR A 132 8.00 3.05 -6.51
N PHE A 133 8.17 1.80 -6.08
CA PHE A 133 8.97 1.48 -4.89
C PHE A 133 10.47 1.70 -5.16
N ARG A 134 10.94 1.31 -6.35
CA ARG A 134 12.32 1.57 -6.79
C ARG A 134 12.61 3.06 -6.81
N ARG A 135 11.72 3.85 -7.41
CA ARG A 135 11.82 5.31 -7.41
C ARG A 135 11.92 5.91 -6.01
N ARG A 136 11.10 5.43 -5.07
CA ARG A 136 11.14 5.87 -3.66
C ARG A 136 12.49 5.54 -3.00
N GLN A 137 13.06 4.37 -3.27
CA GLN A 137 14.38 4.00 -2.78
C GLN A 137 15.49 4.85 -3.38
N VAL A 138 15.48 5.10 -4.69
CA VAL A 138 16.45 6.01 -5.32
C VAL A 138 16.38 7.39 -4.67
N ALA A 139 15.17 7.91 -4.47
CA ALA A 139 14.98 9.22 -3.89
C ALA A 139 15.42 9.33 -2.43
N SER A 140 15.39 8.25 -1.65
CA SER A 140 15.92 8.27 -0.28
C SER A 140 17.44 8.39 -0.28
N HIS A 141 18.13 7.68 -1.17
CA HIS A 141 19.58 7.77 -1.33
C HIS A 141 20.02 9.15 -1.87
N GLU A 142 19.34 9.63 -2.90
CA GLU A 142 19.67 10.90 -3.57
C GLU A 142 19.06 12.12 -2.88
N LYS A 143 18.37 11.93 -1.75
CA LYS A 143 17.65 12.97 -0.99
C LYS A 143 16.72 13.81 -1.89
N LEU A 144 16.14 13.19 -2.91
CA LEU A 144 15.22 13.86 -3.84
C LEU A 144 13.90 14.15 -3.12
N ARG A 145 13.40 15.37 -3.30
CA ARG A 145 12.17 15.87 -2.70
C ARG A 145 11.38 16.68 -3.73
N ILE A 146 10.07 16.70 -3.55
CA ILE A 146 9.12 17.54 -4.28
C ILE A 146 8.88 18.79 -3.44
N SER A 147 9.01 19.98 -4.05
CA SER A 147 8.62 21.24 -3.39
C SER A 147 7.10 21.32 -3.23
N CYS A 148 6.60 21.77 -2.09
CA CYS A 148 5.17 22.04 -1.91
C CYS A 148 4.67 23.08 -2.94
N VAL A 149 3.43 22.91 -3.41
CA VAL A 149 2.83 23.79 -4.42
C VAL A 149 2.04 24.95 -3.82
N MET A 150 1.79 24.93 -2.51
CA MET A 150 1.06 25.98 -1.80
C MET A 150 1.92 27.23 -1.64
N GLU A 151 1.33 28.40 -1.84
CA GLU A 151 2.02 29.68 -1.70
C GLU A 151 2.50 29.86 -0.25
N GLY A 152 3.74 30.34 -0.09
CA GLY A 152 4.39 30.49 1.21
C GLY A 152 4.93 29.20 1.85
N CYS A 153 4.62 28.01 1.30
CA CYS A 153 5.13 26.76 1.85
C CYS A 153 6.51 26.40 1.26
N THR A 154 7.54 26.44 2.09
CA THR A 154 8.92 26.09 1.70
C THR A 154 9.26 24.60 1.88
N SER A 155 8.27 23.80 2.30
CA SER A 155 8.48 22.37 2.60
C SER A 155 8.92 21.57 1.38
N GLN A 156 9.86 20.67 1.61
CA GLN A 156 10.32 19.67 0.65
C GLN A 156 9.91 18.27 1.12
N ILE A 157 9.11 17.59 0.32
CA ILE A 157 8.38 16.38 0.73
C ILE A 157 8.64 15.21 -0.22
N GLN A 158 8.58 13.99 0.29
CA GLN A 158 8.62 12.80 -0.57
C GLN A 158 7.30 12.64 -1.33
N GLU A 159 7.35 12.04 -2.52
CA GLU A 159 6.17 11.80 -3.35
C GLU A 159 5.05 11.06 -2.58
N ASN A 160 5.40 10.03 -1.81
CA ASN A 160 4.43 9.21 -1.07
C ASN A 160 3.78 9.93 0.12
N VAL A 161 4.31 11.09 0.53
CA VAL A 161 3.76 11.87 1.65
C VAL A 161 3.09 13.16 1.21
N VAL A 162 3.03 13.46 -0.10
CA VAL A 162 2.43 14.69 -0.62
C VAL A 162 0.98 14.84 -0.18
N CYS A 163 0.15 13.81 -0.35
CA CYS A 163 -1.27 13.90 0.02
C CYS A 163 -1.46 14.18 1.52
N ARG A 164 -0.73 13.45 2.38
CA ARG A 164 -0.76 13.65 3.83
C ARG A 164 -0.23 15.02 4.24
N HIS A 165 0.80 15.53 3.57
CA HIS A 165 1.32 16.87 3.83
C HIS A 165 0.28 17.94 3.48
N LEU A 166 -0.35 17.85 2.30
CA LEU A 166 -1.43 18.77 1.91
C LEU A 166 -2.56 18.77 2.93
N GLN A 167 -2.95 17.59 3.41
CA GLN A 167 -4.01 17.45 4.40
C GLN A 167 -3.62 18.07 5.74
N ASN A 168 -2.44 17.75 6.27
CA ASN A 168 -2.07 18.11 7.63
C ASN A 168 -1.54 19.55 7.77
N VAL A 169 -0.89 20.08 6.73
CA VAL A 169 -0.25 21.41 6.79
C VAL A 169 -1.13 22.48 6.16
N HIS A 170 -1.95 22.11 5.17
CA HIS A 170 -2.73 23.06 4.38
C HIS A 170 -4.24 22.81 4.47
N ASN A 171 -4.69 21.83 5.27
CA ASN A 171 -6.10 21.46 5.41
C ASN A 171 -6.79 21.28 4.04
N THR A 172 -6.05 20.75 3.06
CA THR A 172 -6.55 20.56 1.70
C THR A 172 -6.21 19.17 1.18
N THR A 173 -6.92 18.71 0.15
CA THR A 173 -6.66 17.42 -0.49
C THR A 173 -6.15 17.65 -1.90
N ARG A 174 -5.52 16.62 -2.50
CA ARG A 174 -5.05 16.69 -3.89
C ARG A 174 -6.19 17.02 -4.88
N LYS A 175 -7.41 16.54 -4.62
CA LYS A 175 -8.61 16.80 -5.44
C LYS A 175 -9.14 18.23 -5.28
N ALA A 176 -8.84 18.90 -4.16
CA ALA A 176 -9.28 20.27 -3.87
C ALA A 176 -8.27 21.34 -4.31
N LEU A 177 -7.18 20.96 -4.97
CA LEU A 177 -6.21 21.92 -5.51
C LEU A 177 -6.82 22.69 -6.69
N SER A 178 -6.48 23.97 -6.81
CA SER A 178 -6.79 24.71 -8.05
C SER A 178 -6.07 24.09 -9.25
N ALA A 179 -6.62 24.26 -10.46
CA ALA A 179 -6.02 23.74 -11.70
C ALA A 179 -4.54 24.17 -11.86
N LYS A 180 -4.21 25.42 -11.47
CA LYS A 180 -2.83 25.94 -11.49
C LYS A 180 -1.92 25.16 -10.53
N GLN A 181 -2.36 24.92 -9.30
CA GLN A 181 -1.60 24.16 -8.30
C GLN A 181 -1.46 22.69 -8.66
N GLU A 182 -2.53 22.08 -9.19
CA GLU A 182 -2.53 20.70 -9.65
C GLU A 182 -1.53 20.50 -10.80
N ASN A 183 -1.55 21.39 -11.79
CA ASN A 183 -0.60 21.36 -12.91
C ASN A 183 0.84 21.55 -12.43
N LYS A 184 1.08 22.48 -11.49
CA LYS A 184 2.40 22.65 -10.86
C LYS A 184 2.83 21.38 -10.15
N LEU A 185 1.93 20.71 -9.41
CA LEU A 185 2.24 19.47 -8.71
C LEU A 185 2.57 18.33 -9.68
N LYS A 186 1.78 18.19 -10.75
CA LYS A 186 2.03 17.21 -11.83
C LYS A 186 3.42 17.44 -12.45
N ALA A 187 3.76 18.69 -12.76
CA ALA A 187 5.08 19.03 -13.30
C ALA A 187 6.21 18.64 -12.33
N ARG A 188 6.10 18.96 -11.04
CA ARG A 188 7.09 18.56 -10.03
C ARG A 188 7.21 17.05 -9.85
N ILE A 189 6.10 16.31 -9.91
CA ILE A 189 6.12 14.83 -9.87
C ILE A 189 6.84 14.28 -11.12
N ALA A 190 6.62 14.87 -12.30
CA ALA A 190 7.30 14.47 -13.52
C ALA A 190 8.81 14.76 -13.47
N GLU A 191 9.22 15.94 -12.99
CA GLU A 191 10.63 16.29 -12.75
C GLU A 191 11.28 15.32 -11.77
N TYR A 192 10.61 15.02 -10.66
CA TYR A 192 11.06 14.04 -9.67
C TYR A 192 11.21 12.65 -10.29
N ALA A 193 10.23 12.19 -11.09
CA ALA A 193 10.31 10.91 -11.79
C ALA A 193 11.49 10.86 -12.76
N GLN A 194 11.72 11.93 -13.54
CA GLN A 194 12.85 12.02 -14.45
C GLN A 194 14.19 12.02 -13.69
N ALA A 195 14.28 12.78 -12.59
CA ALA A 195 15.47 12.82 -11.75
C ALA A 195 15.80 11.43 -11.20
N THR A 196 14.80 10.71 -10.68
CA THR A 196 15.01 9.35 -10.16
C THR A 196 15.40 8.34 -11.23
N ALA A 197 14.87 8.46 -12.45
CA ALA A 197 15.23 7.56 -13.56
C ALA A 197 16.71 7.67 -13.94
N LYS A 198 17.32 8.86 -13.85
CA LYS A 198 18.75 9.06 -14.14
C LYS A 198 19.66 8.25 -13.22
N TYR A 199 19.20 7.96 -12.00
CA TYR A 199 19.96 7.19 -11.03
C TYR A 199 19.52 5.72 -10.94
N GLU A 200 18.55 5.27 -11.73
CA GLU A 200 18.03 3.90 -11.65
C GLU A 200 19.15 2.87 -11.79
N LEU A 201 19.96 2.99 -12.86
CA LEU A 201 21.03 2.05 -13.16
C LEU A 201 22.18 2.07 -12.12
N LYS A 202 22.30 3.14 -11.32
CA LYS A 202 23.26 3.23 -10.22
C LYS A 202 22.87 2.36 -9.03
N TYR A 203 21.57 2.22 -8.78
CA TYR A 203 21.04 1.47 -7.63
C TYR A 203 20.50 0.09 -8.01
N PHE A 204 20.05 -0.07 -9.26
CA PHE A 204 19.40 -1.26 -9.77
C PHE A 204 20.02 -1.63 -11.11
N HIS A 205 21.08 -2.44 -11.05
CA HIS A 205 21.73 -2.92 -12.27
C HIS A 205 20.80 -3.87 -13.03
N PRO A 206 20.77 -3.84 -14.38
CA PRO A 206 20.01 -4.80 -15.17
C PRO A 206 20.40 -6.25 -14.90
N SER A 207 21.66 -6.52 -14.55
CA SER A 207 22.12 -7.86 -14.13
C SER A 207 21.58 -8.29 -12.77
N SER A 208 21.17 -7.34 -11.91
CA SER A 208 20.45 -7.67 -10.68
C SER A 208 19.00 -8.10 -10.93
N LEU A 209 18.52 -8.04 -12.18
CA LEU A 209 17.23 -8.60 -12.59
C LEU A 209 17.29 -10.13 -12.79
N ASP A 210 18.48 -10.74 -12.70
CA ASP A 210 18.67 -12.17 -12.96
C ASP A 210 18.06 -13.07 -11.87
N SER A 211 17.67 -12.51 -10.73
CA SER A 211 16.71 -13.15 -9.84
C SER A 211 15.27 -12.86 -10.30
N VAL A 212 14.94 -13.16 -11.56
CA VAL A 212 13.57 -13.55 -11.88
C VAL A 212 13.35 -14.82 -11.09
N ALA A 213 12.97 -14.67 -9.82
CA ALA A 213 12.60 -15.74 -8.95
C ALA A 213 11.63 -16.57 -9.77
N LYS A 214 12.06 -17.79 -10.15
CA LYS A 214 11.26 -18.70 -10.95
C LYS A 214 9.90 -18.71 -10.26
N SER A 215 8.85 -18.31 -10.97
CA SER A 215 7.52 -18.25 -10.37
C SER A 215 7.29 -19.57 -9.68
N PRO A 216 6.97 -19.61 -8.38
CA PRO A 216 6.71 -20.86 -7.73
C PRO A 216 5.59 -21.56 -8.52
N ARG A 217 5.91 -22.75 -9.00
CA ARG A 217 5.02 -23.63 -9.75
C ARG A 217 4.59 -24.73 -8.82
N CYS A 218 3.31 -25.08 -8.90
CA CYS A 218 2.81 -26.21 -8.16
C CYS A 218 3.52 -27.49 -8.64
N LEU A 219 4.12 -28.25 -7.72
CA LEU A 219 4.78 -29.51 -8.00
C LEU A 219 3.80 -30.58 -8.51
N LYS A 220 2.51 -30.49 -8.14
CA LYS A 220 1.50 -31.48 -8.53
C LYS A 220 0.82 -31.18 -9.87
N CYS A 221 0.54 -29.91 -10.19
CA CYS A 221 -0.20 -29.55 -11.40
C CYS A 221 0.51 -28.55 -12.33
N GLY A 222 1.70 -28.06 -11.95
CA GLY A 222 2.48 -27.11 -12.76
C GLY A 222 1.93 -25.68 -12.83
N GLN A 223 0.76 -25.40 -12.24
CA GLN A 223 0.16 -24.07 -12.22
C GLN A 223 1.05 -23.09 -11.46
N ARG A 224 1.23 -21.88 -12.04
CA ARG A 224 1.98 -20.80 -11.39
C ARG A 224 1.08 -20.05 -10.43
N ALA A 225 1.58 -19.77 -9.22
CA ALA A 225 0.93 -18.91 -8.24
C ALA A 225 1.99 -18.00 -7.62
N ILE A 226 1.94 -16.71 -7.97
CA ILE A 226 3.01 -15.75 -7.67
C ILE A 226 2.91 -15.26 -6.22
N PHE A 227 1.70 -14.91 -5.79
CA PHE A 227 1.45 -14.36 -4.46
C PHE A 227 1.25 -15.47 -3.43
N LEU A 228 1.64 -15.21 -2.18
CA LEU A 228 1.43 -16.15 -1.08
C LEU A 228 -0.05 -16.50 -0.91
N THR A 229 -0.94 -15.51 -0.96
CA THR A 229 -2.41 -15.72 -0.90
C THR A 229 -2.90 -16.61 -2.04
N SER A 230 -2.44 -16.39 -3.27
CA SER A 230 -2.77 -17.25 -4.42
C SER A 230 -2.23 -18.67 -4.26
N ARG A 231 -1.03 -18.83 -3.70
CA ARG A 231 -0.46 -20.16 -3.39
C ARG A 231 -1.29 -20.87 -2.33
N ARG A 232 -1.69 -20.17 -1.27
CA ARG A 232 -2.54 -20.73 -0.21
C ARG A 232 -3.88 -21.22 -0.76
N ASP A 233 -4.55 -20.41 -1.57
CA ASP A 233 -5.79 -20.81 -2.25
C ASP A 233 -5.60 -21.98 -3.19
N HIS A 234 -4.46 -22.01 -3.88
CA HIS A 234 -4.12 -23.11 -4.77
C HIS A 234 -3.91 -24.43 -4.00
N VAL A 235 -3.14 -24.40 -2.90
CA VAL A 235 -2.95 -25.56 -2.02
C VAL A 235 -4.27 -26.00 -1.42
N ALA A 236 -5.09 -25.07 -0.91
CA ALA A 236 -6.39 -25.35 -0.34
C ALA A 236 -7.31 -26.12 -1.30
N LYS A 237 -7.30 -25.76 -2.60
CA LYS A 237 -8.03 -26.50 -3.64
C LYS A 237 -7.53 -27.94 -3.77
N HIS A 238 -6.22 -28.17 -3.75
CA HIS A 238 -5.64 -29.51 -3.84
C HIS A 238 -5.97 -30.39 -2.64
N ILE A 239 -6.11 -29.82 -1.45
CA ILE A 239 -6.43 -30.55 -0.22
C ILE A 239 -7.93 -30.49 0.12
N ASN A 240 -8.76 -29.93 -0.78
CA ASN A 240 -10.20 -29.71 -0.61
C ASN A 240 -10.58 -28.99 0.71
N LEU A 241 -9.71 -28.09 1.18
CA LEU A 241 -9.96 -27.27 2.35
C LEU A 241 -10.77 -26.03 1.97
N LYS A 242 -11.79 -25.71 2.77
CA LYS A 242 -12.65 -24.55 2.56
C LYS A 242 -12.75 -23.74 3.85
N LEU A 243 -12.74 -22.42 3.71
CA LEU A 243 -13.02 -21.47 4.76
C LEU A 243 -14.54 -21.26 4.85
N PRO A 244 -15.19 -21.48 6.01
CA PRO A 244 -16.61 -21.20 6.17
C PRO A 244 -16.91 -19.70 6.19
N CYS A 245 -18.11 -19.30 5.76
CA CYS A 245 -18.56 -17.92 5.88
C CYS A 245 -18.75 -17.52 7.35
N ALA A 246 -18.40 -16.28 7.68
CA ALA A 246 -18.45 -15.75 9.05
C ALA A 246 -19.87 -15.41 9.53
N PHE A 247 -20.82 -15.22 8.61
CA PHE A 247 -22.21 -14.92 8.94
C PHE A 247 -22.91 -16.17 9.50
N GLU A 248 -23.66 -16.00 10.59
CA GLU A 248 -24.49 -17.07 11.15
C GLU A 248 -25.63 -17.42 10.17
N GLY A 249 -25.89 -18.71 10.01
CA GLY A 249 -26.90 -19.21 9.06
C GLY A 249 -26.46 -19.26 7.59
N CYS A 250 -25.30 -18.69 7.23
CA CYS A 250 -24.76 -18.85 5.88
C CYS A 250 -23.98 -20.17 5.75
N SER A 251 -24.47 -21.07 4.89
CA SER A 251 -23.85 -22.38 4.63
C SER A 251 -22.70 -22.36 3.61
N HIS A 252 -22.36 -21.18 3.09
CA HIS A 252 -21.30 -21.04 2.09
C HIS A 252 -19.92 -21.33 2.70
N SER A 253 -19.10 -22.05 1.94
CA SER A 253 -17.68 -22.28 2.24
C SER A 253 -16.88 -22.27 0.94
N SER A 254 -15.74 -21.58 0.95
CA SER A 254 -14.90 -21.45 -0.25
C SER A 254 -13.43 -21.16 0.10
N GLY A 255 -12.57 -20.98 -0.90
CA GLY A 255 -11.18 -20.53 -0.66
C GLY A 255 -11.14 -19.09 -0.13
N PHE A 256 -9.95 -18.66 0.29
CA PHE A 256 -9.72 -17.32 0.86
C PHE A 256 -10.12 -16.21 -0.13
N SER A 257 -9.58 -16.19 -1.36
CA SER A 257 -9.90 -15.12 -2.33
C SER A 257 -11.38 -15.13 -2.75
N THR A 258 -11.99 -16.32 -2.87
CA THR A 258 -13.41 -16.43 -3.23
C THR A 258 -14.34 -15.99 -2.11
N MET A 259 -13.90 -16.08 -0.85
CA MET A 259 -14.67 -15.61 0.29
C MET A 259 -14.93 -14.10 0.22
N PHE A 260 -13.98 -13.28 -0.24
CA PHE A 260 -14.20 -11.85 -0.42
C PHE A 260 -15.32 -11.55 -1.43
N ALA A 261 -15.32 -12.25 -2.56
CA ALA A 261 -16.36 -12.11 -3.57
C ALA A 261 -17.74 -12.55 -3.03
N HIS A 262 -17.77 -13.61 -2.22
CA HIS A 262 -18.97 -14.06 -1.53
C HIS A 262 -19.50 -12.99 -0.55
N LEU A 263 -18.66 -12.48 0.34
CA LEU A 263 -19.04 -11.44 1.32
C LEU A 263 -19.59 -10.19 0.63
N ARG A 264 -18.96 -9.76 -0.47
CA ARG A 264 -19.41 -8.59 -1.25
C ARG A 264 -20.73 -8.84 -1.98
N SER A 265 -20.91 -10.02 -2.58
CA SER A 265 -22.10 -10.29 -3.42
C SER A 265 -23.32 -10.76 -2.63
N GLN A 266 -23.13 -11.55 -1.56
CA GLN A 266 -24.23 -12.14 -0.79
C GLN A 266 -24.57 -11.36 0.47
N HIS A 267 -23.58 -10.70 1.07
CA HIS A 267 -23.75 -9.96 2.32
C HIS A 267 -23.59 -8.44 2.16
N ASN A 268 -23.16 -7.97 0.98
CA ASN A 268 -22.89 -6.55 0.70
C ASN A 268 -21.99 -5.88 1.75
N VAL A 269 -21.00 -6.62 2.27
CA VAL A 269 -20.05 -6.14 3.27
C VAL A 269 -18.61 -6.42 2.87
N PHE A 270 -17.70 -5.64 3.45
CA PHE A 270 -16.26 -5.87 3.42
C PHE A 270 -15.80 -6.48 4.74
N ILE A 271 -14.64 -7.14 4.74
CA ILE A 271 -14.06 -7.72 5.96
C ILE A 271 -13.81 -6.64 7.03
N SER A 272 -13.40 -5.45 6.61
CA SER A 272 -13.20 -4.28 7.48
C SER A 272 -14.48 -3.73 8.09
N THR A 273 -15.65 -4.07 7.53
CA THR A 273 -16.97 -3.60 7.99
C THR A 273 -17.78 -4.69 8.69
N LEU A 274 -17.20 -5.87 8.96
CA LEU A 274 -17.87 -6.93 9.71
C LEU A 274 -18.15 -6.50 11.15
N ARG A 275 -19.23 -7.02 11.74
CA ARG A 275 -19.47 -6.86 13.19
C ARG A 275 -18.35 -7.55 13.96
N LYS A 276 -18.10 -7.12 15.19
CA LYS A 276 -17.03 -7.68 16.03
C LYS A 276 -17.08 -9.21 16.11
N THR A 277 -18.26 -9.79 16.38
CA THR A 277 -18.45 -11.25 16.48
C THR A 277 -18.16 -11.98 15.15
N GLU A 278 -18.64 -11.45 14.02
CA GLU A 278 -18.38 -12.00 12.68
C GLU A 278 -16.89 -11.87 12.31
N SER A 279 -16.26 -10.73 12.62
CA SER A 279 -14.85 -10.47 12.39
C SER A 279 -13.96 -11.43 13.20
N ASP A 280 -14.29 -11.65 14.47
CA ASP A 280 -13.55 -12.56 15.36
C ASP A 280 -13.68 -14.01 14.87
N ARG A 281 -14.89 -14.44 14.49
CA ARG A 281 -15.12 -15.75 13.86
C ARG A 281 -14.32 -15.89 12.56
N TYR A 282 -14.39 -14.91 11.67
CA TYR A 282 -13.63 -14.91 10.43
C TYR A 282 -12.12 -15.05 10.66
N LYS A 283 -11.56 -14.26 11.58
CA LYS A 283 -10.13 -14.30 11.92
C LYS A 283 -9.72 -15.66 12.47
N LYS A 284 -10.52 -16.24 13.38
CA LYS A 284 -10.26 -17.57 13.96
C LYS A 284 -10.22 -18.64 12.87
N GLU A 285 -11.24 -18.70 12.02
CA GLU A 285 -11.33 -19.67 10.93
C GLU A 285 -10.21 -19.45 9.90
N LYS A 286 -9.89 -18.19 9.58
CA LYS A 286 -8.79 -17.83 8.68
C LYS A 286 -7.45 -18.33 9.21
N MET A 287 -7.15 -18.10 10.50
CA MET A 287 -5.89 -18.56 11.09
C MET A 287 -5.78 -20.08 11.05
N GLY A 288 -6.85 -20.82 11.35
CA GLY A 288 -6.88 -22.28 11.23
C GLY A 288 -6.67 -22.76 9.78
N PHE A 289 -7.34 -22.13 8.83
CA PHE A 289 -7.17 -22.40 7.40
C PHE A 289 -5.71 -22.17 6.95
N GLU A 290 -5.13 -21.02 7.29
CA GLU A 290 -3.76 -20.67 6.90
C GLU A 290 -2.74 -21.61 7.53
N ALA A 291 -2.91 -21.98 8.80
CA ALA A 291 -2.03 -22.93 9.48
C ALA A 291 -1.99 -24.31 8.78
N ILE A 292 -3.16 -24.86 8.42
CA ILE A 292 -3.26 -26.16 7.72
C ILE A 292 -2.61 -26.07 6.34
N VAL A 293 -2.85 -24.98 5.62
CA VAL A 293 -2.32 -24.78 4.27
C VAL A 293 -0.81 -24.58 4.28
N ASP A 294 -0.30 -23.76 5.20
CA ASP A 294 1.13 -23.45 5.30
C ASP A 294 1.93 -24.68 5.72
N ALA A 295 1.39 -25.51 6.62
CA ALA A 295 1.98 -26.80 7.00
C ALA A 295 2.19 -27.75 5.82
N ARG A 296 1.42 -27.58 4.74
CA ARG A 296 1.51 -28.38 3.51
C ARG A 296 2.13 -27.63 2.33
N MET A 297 2.55 -26.38 2.50
CA MET A 297 2.97 -25.52 1.38
C MET A 297 4.14 -26.11 0.59
N ASN A 298 5.11 -26.70 1.29
CA ASN A 298 6.31 -27.32 0.70
C ASN A 298 6.02 -28.60 -0.12
N GLU A 299 4.88 -29.26 0.10
CA GLU A 299 4.43 -30.38 -0.75
C GLU A 299 4.02 -29.92 -2.15
N PHE A 300 3.70 -28.63 -2.31
CA PHE A 300 3.17 -28.08 -3.55
C PHE A 300 4.07 -27.01 -4.16
N PHE A 301 4.84 -26.25 -3.38
CA PHE A 301 5.70 -25.19 -3.90
C PHE A 301 7.07 -25.24 -3.22
N LEU A 302 8.13 -25.13 -4.03
CA LEU A 302 9.50 -24.89 -3.57
C LEU A 302 9.80 -23.39 -3.52
#